data_AF-A0A5M9NW59-F1
#
_entry.id   AF-A0A5M9NW59-F1
#
_cell.length_a   1.000
_cell.length_b   1.000
_cell.length_c   1.000
_cell.angle_alpha   90.00
_cell.angle_beta   90.00
_cell.angle_gamma   90.00
#
_symmetry.space_group_name_H-M   'P 1'
#
loop_
_entity.id
_entity.type
_entity.pdbx_description
1 polymer ?
#
loop_
_entity_poly.entity_id
_entity_poly.type
_entity_poly.pdbx_seq_one_letter_code
_entity_poly.pdbx_strand_id
1 'polypeptide(L)' 'MDDICSNVSNLKENNNIKLILKDLDRDISIPEDASLRMSYKQKRDIEKLEFKIYWPQRKEYKIDANQK' A
#
# COMPACT_ATOMS: atom_id res chain seq x y z
N MET A 1 -12.12 14.60 7.69
CA MET A 1 -10.68 14.24 7.68
C MET A 1 -10.44 12.99 8.53
N ASP A 2 -11.26 12.77 9.57
CA ASP A 2 -11.20 11.63 10.50
C ASP A 2 -11.25 10.25 9.84
N ASP A 3 -12.00 10.09 8.74
CA ASP A 3 -12.12 8.81 8.04
C ASP A 3 -10.78 8.23 7.54
N ILE A 4 -9.87 9.08 7.05
CA ILE A 4 -8.60 8.58 6.48
C ILE A 4 -7.71 8.01 7.59
N CYS A 5 -7.58 8.72 8.72
CA CYS A 5 -6.78 8.27 9.86
C CYS A 5 -7.34 6.98 10.47
N SER A 6 -8.67 6.87 10.59
CA SER A 6 -9.33 5.65 11.05
C SER A 6 -9.11 4.49 10.08
N ASN A 7 -9.28 4.71 8.77
CA ASN A 7 -9.08 3.67 7.76
C ASN A 7 -7.61 3.22 7.67
N VAL A 8 -6.65 4.14 7.83
CA VAL A 8 -5.22 3.81 7.89
C VAL A 8 -4.88 2.99 9.14
N SER A 9 -5.46 3.34 10.29
CA SER A 9 -5.25 2.60 11.54
C SER A 9 -5.77 1.16 11.44
N ASN A 10 -6.91 0.97 10.78
CA ASN A 10 -7.53 -0.33 10.54
C ASN A 10 -6.83 -1.15 9.45
N LEU A 11 -5.95 -0.55 8.63
CA LEU A 11 -5.24 -1.26 7.56
C LEU A 11 -4.34 -2.37 8.09
N LYS A 12 -3.79 -2.21 9.30
CA LYS A 12 -3.01 -3.27 9.96
C LYS A 12 -3.85 -4.52 10.27
N GLU A 13 -5.15 -4.35 10.48
CA GLU A 13 -6.05 -5.43 10.87
C GLU A 13 -6.76 -6.05 9.65
N ASN A 14 -7.13 -5.23 8.65
CA ASN A 14 -7.94 -5.67 7.51
C ASN A 14 -7.18 -5.75 6.17
N ASN A 15 -5.94 -5.23 6.12
CA ASN A 15 -5.05 -5.17 4.95
C ASN A 15 -5.74 -4.78 3.62
N ASN A 16 -6.86 -4.05 3.68
CA ASN A 16 -7.65 -3.70 2.52
C ASN A 16 -7.56 -2.21 2.22
N ILE A 17 -6.68 -1.87 1.28
CA ILE A 17 -6.41 -0.48 0.91
C ILE A 17 -7.57 0.20 0.16
N LYS A 18 -8.59 -0.54 -0.33
CA LYS A 18 -9.78 0.07 -0.95
C LYS A 18 -10.53 1.02 -0.04
N LEU A 19 -10.48 0.80 1.27
CA LEU A 19 -11.13 1.67 2.26
C LEU A 19 -10.51 3.08 2.26
N ILE A 20 -9.24 3.17 1.87
CA ILE A 20 -8.48 4.42 1.75
C ILE A 20 -8.56 4.95 0.31
N LEU A 21 -8.44 4.07 -0.69
CA LEU A 21 -8.48 4.39 -2.11
C LEU A 21 -9.74 3.81 -2.75
N LYS A 22 -10.87 4.50 -2.56
CA LYS A 22 -12.22 4.04 -2.92
C LYS A 22 -12.42 3.74 -4.41
N ASP A 23 -11.61 4.37 -5.27
CA ASP A 23 -11.69 4.21 -6.74
C ASP A 23 -10.87 3.02 -7.26
N LEU A 24 -10.38 2.14 -6.38
CA LEU A 24 -9.72 0.91 -6.78
C LEU A 24 -10.75 -0.13 -7.24
N ASP A 25 -10.69 -0.51 -8.52
CA ASP A 25 -11.54 -1.54 -9.13
C ASP A 25 -11.38 -2.96 -8.52
N ARG A 26 -10.30 -3.21 -7.76
CA ARG A 26 -9.94 -4.55 -7.26
C ARG A 26 -9.34 -4.51 -5.87
N ASP A 27 -9.57 -5.56 -5.09
CA ASP A 27 -9.00 -5.65 -3.74
C ASP A 27 -7.50 -5.90 -3.85
N ILE A 28 -6.72 -5.09 -3.12
CA ILE A 28 -5.26 -5.21 -3.09
C ILE A 28 -4.89 -5.55 -1.66
N SER A 29 -4.39 -6.77 -1.48
CA SER A 29 -3.76 -7.22 -0.24
C SER A 29 -2.25 -6.97 -0.34
N ILE A 30 -1.71 -6.18 0.58
CA ILE A 30 -0.29 -5.82 0.61
C ILE A 30 0.43 -6.85 1.48
N PRO A 31 1.39 -7.63 0.95
CA PRO A 31 2.08 -8.63 1.75
C PRO A 31 3.05 -7.98 2.75
N GLU A 32 3.42 -8.73 3.78
CA GLU A 32 4.31 -8.25 4.87
C GLU A 32 5.71 -7.87 4.37
N ASP A 33 6.20 -8.54 3.32
CA ASP A 33 7.49 -8.28 2.69
C ASP A 33 7.47 -7.12 1.67
N ALA A 34 6.37 -6.36 1.61
CA ALA A 34 6.27 -5.20 0.73
C ALA A 34 7.27 -4.10 1.14
N SER A 35 7.94 -3.54 0.14
CA SER A 35 8.88 -2.43 0.31
C SER A 35 8.23 -1.10 -0.03
N LEU A 36 8.37 -0.11 0.87
CA LEU A 36 7.96 1.27 0.63
C LEU A 36 9.14 2.09 0.11
N ARG A 37 8.96 2.75 -1.04
CA ARG A 37 9.89 3.73 -1.59
C ARG A 37 9.24 5.10 -1.62
N MET A 38 9.94 6.07 -1.06
CA MET A 38 9.54 7.48 -1.06
C MET A 38 10.49 8.27 -1.95
N SER A 39 9.94 9.19 -2.74
CA SER A 39 10.75 10.14 -3.51
C SER A 39 10.10 11.50 -3.53
N TYR A 40 10.93 12.53 -3.47
CA TYR A 40 10.52 13.92 -3.59
C TYR A 40 11.30 14.54 -4.75
N LYS A 41 10.61 15.33 -5.57
CA LYS A 41 11.25 16.17 -6.58
C LYS A 41 10.53 17.49 -6.70
N GLN A 42 11.31 18.54 -6.91
CA GLN A 42 10.81 19.87 -7.24
C GLN A 42 11.26 20.20 -8.67
N LYS A 43 10.34 20.67 -9.51
CA LYS A 43 10.66 21.13 -10.87
C LYS A 43 9.78 22.32 -11.24
N ARG A 44 10.40 23.48 -11.47
CA ARG A 44 9.72 24.77 -11.62
C ARG A 44 8.82 25.01 -10.40
N ASP A 45 7.56 25.39 -10.62
CA ASP A 45 6.58 25.73 -9.58
C ASP A 45 5.78 24.51 -9.09
N ILE A 46 6.32 23.29 -9.29
CA ILE A 46 5.65 22.05 -8.90
C ILE A 46 6.55 21.26 -7.95
N GLU A 47 6.00 20.98 -6.76
CA GLU A 47 6.52 19.99 -5.82
C GLU A 47 5.79 18.66 -6.03
N LYS A 48 6.54 17.57 -6.10
CA LYS A 48 5.97 16.22 -6.20
C LYS A 48 6.58 15.31 -5.13
N LEU A 49 5.73 14.88 -4.20
CA LEU A 49 5.99 13.80 -3.27
C LEU A 49 5.32 12.52 -3.79
N GLU A 50 6.07 11.43 -3.87
CA GLU A 50 5.61 10.15 -4.42
C GLU A 50 5.94 9.01 -3.45
N PHE A 51 4.91 8.20 -3.15
CA PHE A 51 5.00 6.99 -2.35
C PHE A 51 4.71 5.79 -3.25
N LYS A 52 5.58 4.78 -3.23
CA LYS A 52 5.41 3.54 -4.01
C LYS A 52 5.60 2.34 -3.12
N ILE A 53 4.66 1.41 -3.19
CA ILE A 53 4.72 0.12 -2.49
C ILE A 53 5.00 -0.95 -3.53
N TYR A 54 6.02 -1.77 -3.29
CA TYR A 54 6.45 -2.84 -4.20
C TYR A 54 6.50 -4.16 -3.47
N TRP A 55 5.93 -5.20 -4.07
CA TRP A 55 6.09 -6.58 -3.59
C TRP A 55 6.25 -7.53 -4.78
N PRO A 56 7.01 -8.62 -4.61
CA PRO A 56 7.19 -9.62 -5.66
C PRO A 56 5.87 -10.36 -5.95
N GLN A 57 5.57 -10.61 -7.22
CA GLN A 57 4.42 -11.44 -7.63
C GLN A 57 4.79 -12.90 -7.93
N ARG A 58 6.08 -13.23 -7.96
CA ARG A 58 6.57 -14.59 -8.28
C ARG A 58 6.24 -15.55 -7.14
N LYS A 59 5.84 -16.78 -7.51
CA LYS A 59 5.43 -17.83 -6.55
C LYS A 59 6.50 -18.13 -5.49
N GLU A 60 7.76 -17.98 -5.85
CA GLU A 60 8.94 -18.19 -5.01
C GLU A 60 8.97 -17.26 -3.77
N TYR A 61 8.23 -16.15 -3.81
CA TYR A 61 8.11 -15.17 -2.73
C TYR A 61 6.69 -15.09 -2.15
N LYS A 62 5.74 -15.90 -2.64
CA LYS A 62 4.43 -16.01 -1.98
C LYS A 62 4.63 -16.86 -0.75
N ILE A 63 4.61 -16.24 0.43
CA ILE A 63 4.49 -16.96 1.69
C ILE A 63 3.17 -17.74 1.61
N ASP A 64 3.27 -19.06 1.59
CA ASP A 64 2.09 -19.92 1.65
C ASP A 64 1.35 -19.62 2.95
N ALA A 65 0.11 -19.15 2.86
CA ALA A 65 -0.78 -18.90 4.00
C ALA A 65 -1.13 -20.16 4.82
N ASN A 66 -0.45 -21.28 4.55
CA ASN A 66 -0.57 -22.57 5.23
C ASN A 66 0.69 -22.95 6.04
N GLN A 67 1.65 -22.05 6.23
CA GLN A 67 2.70 -22.28 7.23
C GLN A 67 2.20 -21.85 8.62
N LYS A 68 1.93 -22.90 9.39
CA LYS A 68 1.29 -23.02 10.70
C LYS A 68 2.09 -22.41 11.85
#